data_AF-A0A938NRA7-F1
#
_entry.id   AF-A0A938NRA7-F1
#
_cell.length_a   1.000
_cell.length_b   1.000
_cell.length_c   1.000
_cell.angle_alpha   90.00
_cell.angle_beta   90.00
_cell.angle_gamma   90.00
#
_symmetry.space_group_name_H-M   'P 1'
#
loop_
_entity.id
_entity.type
_entity.pdbx_description
1 polymer ?
#
loop_
_entity_poly.entity_id
_entity_poly.type
_entity_poly.pdbx_seq_one_letter_code
_entity_poly.pdbx_strand_id
1 'polypeptide(L)'
;MILIIRIMDSYQTFDVERLLETSGDDRSLAVELLSLYLELTGKELDRLQIVASIGDNKSIHSIAHKCAGSSITCGMQELADILRELEYASVESV
;
A
#
# COMPACT_ATOMS: atom_id res chain seq x y z
N MET A 1 0.94 -3.70 -21.81
CA MET A 1 2.17 -4.09 -21.09
C MET A 1 3.20 -2.96 -21.06
N ILE A 2 2.77 -1.71 -20.81
CA ILE A 2 3.66 -0.53 -20.75
C ILE A 2 3.36 0.31 -19.48
N LEU A 3 2.17 0.20 -18.89
CA LEU A 3 1.82 0.93 -17.66
C LEU A 3 2.55 0.43 -16.40
N ILE A 4 2.75 -0.89 -16.26
CA ILE A 4 3.35 -1.48 -15.03
C ILE A 4 4.84 -1.11 -14.90
N ILE A 5 5.57 -1.02 -16.01
CA ILE A 5 7.00 -0.67 -16.01
C ILE A 5 7.21 0.80 -15.59
N ARG A 6 6.23 1.67 -15.85
CA ARG A 6 6.32 3.10 -15.51
C ARG A 6 6.07 3.40 -14.02
N ILE A 7 5.47 2.47 -13.29
CA ILE A 7 5.31 2.54 -11.82
C ILE A 7 6.60 2.10 -11.11
N MET A 8 7.38 1.18 -11.71
CA MET A 8 8.63 0.67 -11.13
C MET A 8 9.85 1.59 -11.31
N ASP A 9 9.72 2.68 -12.08
CA ASP A 9 10.76 3.69 -12.28
C ASP A 9 10.58 4.91 -11.35
N SER A 10 9.51 4.94 -10.54
CA SER A 10 9.42 5.83 -9.38
C SER A 10 10.27 5.20 -8.29
N TYR A 11 11.35 5.86 -7.90
CA TYR A 11 12.00 5.56 -6.64
C TYR A 11 10.95 5.75 -5.55
N GLN A 12 10.23 4.70 -5.16
CA GLN A 12 9.38 4.74 -3.98
C GLN A 12 10.28 5.16 -2.84
N THR A 13 10.16 6.42 -2.40
CA THR A 13 10.98 6.92 -1.32
C THR A 13 10.44 6.30 -0.04
N PHE A 14 11.05 5.19 0.37
CA PHE A 14 10.80 4.60 1.66
C PHE A 14 11.38 5.52 2.74
N ASP A 15 10.50 6.09 3.55
CA ASP A 15 10.86 6.96 4.66
C ASP A 15 11.23 6.12 5.89
N VAL A 16 12.54 5.90 6.04
CA VAL A 16 13.12 5.17 7.17
C VAL A 16 12.89 5.91 8.49
N GLU A 17 12.92 7.24 8.48
CA GLU A 17 12.71 8.04 9.69
C GLU A 17 11.29 7.84 10.19
N ARG A 18 10.29 7.86 9.31
CA ARG A 18 8.90 7.58 9.66
C ARG A 18 8.69 6.19 10.27
N LEU A 19 9.37 5.18 9.73
CA LEU A 19 9.31 3.84 10.29
C LEU A 19 9.93 3.79 11.70
N LEU A 20 11.07 4.46 11.90
CA LEU A 20 11.73 4.55 13.20
C LEU A 20 10.90 5.32 14.23
N GLU A 21 10.26 6.42 13.83
CA GLU A 21 9.32 7.16 14.68
C GLU A 21 8.17 6.24 15.15
N THR A 22 7.62 5.45 14.22
CA THR A 22 6.54 4.50 14.51
C THR A 22 6.99 3.39 15.46
N SER A 23 8.24 2.97 15.37
CA SER A 23 8.83 1.97 16.27
C SER A 23 9.40 2.56 17.57
N GLY A 24 9.26 3.87 17.80
CA GLY A 24 9.85 4.53 18.98
C GLY A 24 11.38 4.43 19.02
N ASP A 25 12.03 4.60 17.87
CA ASP A 25 13.48 4.47 17.64
C ASP A 25 14.07 3.06 17.89
N ASP A 26 13.24 2.05 18.17
CA ASP A 26 13.68 0.66 18.27
C ASP A 26 13.84 0.03 16.87
N ARG A 27 15.11 -0.16 16.47
CA ARG A 27 15.47 -0.77 15.18
C ARG A 27 14.99 -2.21 15.02
N SER A 28 14.91 -2.99 16.09
CA SER A 28 14.46 -4.39 16.01
C SER A 28 12.96 -4.43 15.71
N LEU A 29 12.20 -3.57 16.40
CA LEU A 29 10.77 -3.40 16.16
C LEU A 29 10.50 -2.82 14.76
N ALA A 30 11.31 -1.86 14.29
CA ALA A 30 11.21 -1.34 12.93
C ALA A 30 11.33 -2.44 11.87
N VAL A 31 12.31 -3.34 12.02
CA VAL A 31 12.49 -4.47 11.10
C VAL A 31 11.31 -5.44 11.15
N GLU A 32 10.76 -5.71 12.33
CA GLU A 32 9.57 -6.55 12.48
C GLU A 32 8.34 -5.93 11.80
N LEU A 33 8.09 -4.64 12.04
CA LEU A 33 7.00 -3.89 11.43
C LEU A 33 7.12 -3.86 9.90
N LEU A 34 8.32 -3.60 9.38
CA LEU A 34 8.58 -3.60 7.94
C LEU A 34 8.37 -5.00 7.34
N SER A 35 8.83 -6.05 8.02
CA SER A 35 8.65 -7.43 7.54
C SER A 35 7.18 -7.82 7.49
N LEU A 36 6.42 -7.48 8.54
CA LEU A 36 4.97 -7.70 8.60
C LEU A 36 4.24 -6.92 7.52
N TYR A 37 4.63 -5.65 7.30
CA TYR A 37 4.08 -4.82 6.25
C TYR A 37 4.30 -5.43 4.87
N LEU A 38 5.53 -5.83 4.54
CA LEU A 38 5.85 -6.44 3.24
C LEU A 38 5.05 -7.73 3.01
N GLU A 39 4.90 -8.57 4.04
CA GLU A 39 4.12 -9.80 3.93
C GLU A 39 2.62 -9.53 3.71
N LEU A 40 2.03 -8.67 4.53
CA LEU A 40 0.59 -8.41 4.47
C LEU A 40 0.20 -7.60 3.23
N THR A 41 0.92 -6.53 2.94
CA THR A 41 0.63 -5.66 1.80
C THR A 41 0.86 -6.39 0.49
N GLY A 42 1.89 -7.25 0.38
CA GLY A 42 2.09 -8.08 -0.80
C GLY A 42 0.86 -8.96 -1.11
N LYS A 43 0.36 -9.69 -0.11
CA LYS A 43 -0.83 -10.56 -0.26
C LYS A 43 -2.09 -9.77 -0.63
N GLU A 44 -2.28 -8.59 -0.02
CA GLU A 44 -3.44 -7.75 -0.30
C GLU A 44 -3.36 -7.11 -1.70
N LEU A 45 -2.17 -6.77 -2.22
CA LEU A 45 -2.00 -6.29 -3.59
C LEU A 45 -2.28 -7.38 -4.62
N ASP A 46 -1.92 -8.64 -4.35
CA ASP A 46 -2.32 -9.77 -5.20
C ASP A 46 -3.84 -9.95 -5.22
N ARG A 47 -4.47 -9.86 -4.04
CA ARG A 47 -5.92 -9.92 -3.93
C ARG A 47 -6.61 -8.76 -4.64
N LEU A 48 -6.03 -7.55 -4.58
CA LEU A 48 -6.51 -6.36 -5.26
C LEU A 48 -6.63 -6.58 -6.77
N GLN A 49 -5.62 -7.22 -7.38
CA GLN A 49 -5.65 -7.58 -8.80
C GLN A 49 -6.82 -8.51 -9.15
N ILE A 50 -7.09 -9.50 -8.29
CA ILE A 50 -8.19 -10.44 -8.48
C ILE A 50 -9.54 -9.70 -8.40
N VAL A 51 -9.77 -8.91 -7.35
CA VAL A 51 -11.06 -8.21 -7.18
C VAL A 51 -11.29 -7.15 -8.25
N ALA A 52 -10.22 -6.49 -8.72
CA ALA A 52 -10.27 -5.59 -9.86
C ALA A 52 -10.71 -6.31 -11.15
N SER A 53 -10.21 -7.53 -11.39
CA SER A 53 -10.56 -8.30 -12.59
C SER A 53 -12.04 -8.71 -12.66
N ILE A 54 -12.71 -8.82 -11.51
CA ILE A 54 -14.14 -9.20 -11.41
C ILE A 54 -15.06 -8.00 -11.12
N GLY A 55 -14.51 -6.78 -11.04
CA GLY A 55 -15.29 -5.56 -10.80
C GLY A 55 -15.91 -5.44 -9.40
N ASP A 56 -15.32 -6.06 -8.38
CA ASP A 56 -15.82 -5.96 -7.00
C ASP A 56 -15.34 -4.65 -6.34
N ASN A 57 -16.01 -3.55 -6.66
CA ASN A 57 -15.72 -2.21 -6.17
C ASN A 57 -15.69 -2.11 -4.64
N LYS A 58 -16.53 -2.87 -3.92
CA LYS A 58 -16.57 -2.86 -2.46
C LYS A 58 -15.29 -3.45 -1.87
N SER A 59 -14.82 -4.57 -2.42
CA SER A 59 -13.56 -5.17 -2.01
C SER A 59 -12.37 -4.30 -2.40
N ILE A 60 -12.38 -3.69 -3.59
CA ILE A 60 -11.33 -2.74 -4.02
C ILE A 60 -11.21 -1.60 -3.00
N HIS A 61 -12.32 -0.95 -2.65
CA HIS A 61 -12.36 0.11 -1.65
C HIS A 61 -11.73 -0.34 -0.32
N SER A 62 -12.18 -1.48 0.21
CA SER A 62 -11.74 -1.95 1.53
C SER A 62 -10.25 -2.34 1.55
N ILE A 63 -9.75 -3.00 0.50
CA ILE A 63 -8.35 -3.41 0.41
C ILE A 63 -7.46 -2.18 0.27
N ALA A 64 -7.83 -1.26 -0.62
CA ALA A 64 -7.11 -0.02 -0.86
C ALA A 64 -6.98 0.83 0.40
N HIS A 65 -8.10 1.04 1.12
CA HIS A 65 -8.13 1.76 2.40
C HIS A 65 -7.14 1.18 3.44
N LYS A 66 -7.19 -0.15 3.65
CA LYS A 66 -6.33 -0.83 4.62
C LYS A 66 -4.86 -0.71 4.25
N CYS A 67 -4.52 -0.97 2.98
CA CYS A 67 -3.15 -0.92 2.51
C CYS A 67 -2.59 0.51 2.56
N ALA A 68 -3.42 1.53 2.32
CA ALA A 68 -3.01 2.93 2.42
C ALA A 68 -2.63 3.28 3.86
N GLY A 69 -3.46 2.87 4.84
CA GLY A 69 -3.17 3.07 6.26
C GLY A 69 -1.83 2.44 6.68
N SER A 70 -1.63 1.16 6.38
CA SER A 70 -0.38 0.47 6.70
C SER A 70 0.84 1.06 6.00
N SER A 71 0.68 1.56 4.76
CA SER A 71 1.76 2.19 3.99
C SER A 71 2.20 3.51 4.60
N ILE A 72 1.27 4.36 5.07
CA ILE A 72 1.61 5.62 5.78
C ILE A 72 2.39 5.34 7.06
N THR A 73 1.95 4.33 7.81
CA THR A 73 2.61 3.93 9.06
C THR A 73 4.05 3.46 8.81
N CYS A 74 4.30 2.78 7.70
CA CYS A 74 5.63 2.24 7.36
C CYS A 74 6.45 3.17 6.46
N GLY A 75 6.10 4.45 6.30
CA GLY A 75 6.89 5.39 5.50
C GLY A 75 6.82 5.19 3.97
N MET A 76 5.80 4.48 3.48
CA MET A 76 5.55 4.22 2.06
C MET A 76 4.49 5.18 1.49
N GLN A 77 4.74 6.48 1.60
CA GLN A 77 3.74 7.53 1.32
C GLN A 77 3.23 7.49 -0.14
N GLU A 78 4.10 7.35 -1.13
CA GLU A 78 3.70 7.28 -2.54
C GLU A 78 2.73 6.12 -2.81
N LEU A 79 2.98 4.94 -2.20
CA LEU A 79 2.07 3.82 -2.35
C LEU A 79 0.72 4.10 -1.70
N ALA A 80 0.73 4.74 -0.52
CA ALA A 80 -0.50 5.12 0.16
C ALA A 80 -1.36 6.06 -0.68
N ASP A 81 -0.74 7.01 -1.38
CA ASP A 81 -1.45 7.98 -2.22
C ASP A 81 -2.10 7.29 -3.42
N ILE A 82 -1.38 6.39 -4.12
CA ILE A 82 -1.95 5.57 -5.21
C ILE A 82 -3.13 4.72 -4.71
N LEU A 83 -2.99 4.11 -3.52
CA LEU A 83 -4.05 3.31 -2.93
C LEU A 83 -5.27 4.15 -2.58
N ARG A 84 -5.09 5.40 -2.10
CA ARG A 84 -6.21 6.31 -1.88
C ARG A 84 -6.91 6.71 -3.16
N GLU A 85 -6.19 6.98 -4.23
CA GLU A 85 -6.80 7.25 -5.54
C GLU A 85 -7.70 6.08 -5.98
N LEU A 86 -7.23 4.85 -5.81
CA LEU A 86 -8.01 3.67 -6.10
C LEU A 86 -9.22 3.51 -5.16
N GLU A 87 -9.04 3.79 -3.86
CA GLU A 87 -10.11 3.82 -2.87
C GLU A 87 -11.23 4.79 -3.29
N TYR A 88 -10.89 5.99 -3.75
CA TYR A 88 -11.85 6.98 -4.23
C TYR A 88 -12.53 6.54 -5.54
N ALA A 89 -11.76 6.11 -6.55
CA ALA A 89 -12.28 5.69 -7.85
C ALA A 89 -13.27 4.51 -7.76
N SER A 90 -13.08 3.63 -6.76
CA SER A 90 -13.98 2.50 -6.52
C SER A 90 -15.37 2.90 -6.04
N VAL A 91 -15.53 4.09 -5.46
CA VAL A 91 -16.82 4.63 -4.99
C VAL A 91 -17.54 5.39 -6.11
N GLU A 92 -16.78 6.02 -7.02
CA GLU A 92 -17.32 6.78 -8.16
C GLU A 92 -17.92 5.90 -9.27
N SER A 93 -17.62 4.59 -9.27
CA SER A 93 -18.06 3.64 -10.29
C SER A 93 -19.46 3.03 -10.01
N VAL A 94 -20.31 3.72 -9.24
CA VAL A 94 -21.69 3.32 -8.88
C VAL A 94 -22.73 4.13 -9.64
#